data_AF-A0A7W6SGT5-F1
#
_entry.id   AF-A0A7W6SGT5-F1
#
_cell.length_a   1.000
_cell.length_b   1.000
_cell.length_c   1.000
_cell.angle_alpha   90.00
_cell.angle_beta   90.00
_cell.angle_gamma   90.00
#
_symmetry.space_group_name_H-M   'P 1'
#
loop_
_entity.id
_entity.type
_entity.pdbx_description
1 polymer ?
#
loop_
_entity_poly.entity_id
_entity_poly.type
_entity_poly.pdbx_seq_one_letter_code
_entity_poly.pdbx_strand_id
1 'polypeptide(L)'
;MTTTTDHLRARAASSSWLRLAAMALPLLMIAPAFWNGYPLLQWDTGGYLARWYEGYLVPSRSTVFGLYLHYGESFGFWVNLAVQSLAALWLLQLTLRVLGLMQTSRFVAISLLLIVSTALPWLASMLLTDIFAGLSILSLFLLVIGGKRTSTLEKISLFGFTAFAAATHSATLGVLLGLCVAGWMARPFLGRRLPVAGLAQASMTIVAGGLTLVSANHALSGKWAWTPGGYGVAFGRMMQDGIVARFLNDHCPRENFKLCPYRNQLPATADEFLWGKSMFNTLGRFEGMNDEMSTIVVQSLADYPAWQAGAALRAMGQQLLHVATGEGTSGWIPHTYGIIERYIPAQVAPMRAARQQHWAVDFDYVNWLHVPVALASMLALVALLGRALANRRLDELTLLAATVTLALLGNAFICAAISGPHDRYGARMAWVATFVVLMALFRAFGDEPKAR
;
A
#
# COMPACT_ATOMS: atom_id res chain seq x y z
N MET A 1 -1.65 -54.46 -13.85
CA MET A 1 -2.68 -53.49 -14.29
C MET A 1 -3.37 -52.78 -13.12
N THR A 2 -3.36 -53.33 -11.89
CA THR A 2 -3.96 -52.72 -10.68
C THR A 2 -3.17 -51.55 -10.08
N THR A 3 -1.83 -51.63 -10.07
CA THR A 3 -0.95 -50.56 -9.55
C THR A 3 -1.06 -49.25 -10.34
N THR A 4 -1.24 -49.30 -11.65
CA THR A 4 -1.38 -48.11 -12.50
C THR A 4 -2.69 -47.35 -12.22
N THR A 5 -3.76 -48.08 -11.91
CA THR A 5 -5.08 -47.51 -11.63
C THR A 5 -5.13 -46.81 -10.27
N ASP A 6 -4.46 -47.36 -9.26
CA ASP A 6 -4.38 -46.75 -7.93
C ASP A 6 -3.50 -45.50 -7.92
N HIS A 7 -2.39 -45.49 -8.67
CA HIS A 7 -1.59 -44.27 -8.86
C HIS A 7 -2.35 -43.17 -9.60
N LEU A 8 -3.18 -43.52 -10.60
CA LEU A 8 -4.01 -42.56 -11.33
C LEU A 8 -5.14 -42.02 -10.45
N ARG A 9 -5.79 -42.87 -9.64
CA ARG A 9 -6.80 -42.46 -8.65
C ARG A 9 -6.21 -41.56 -7.55
N ALA A 10 -5.03 -41.89 -7.03
CA ALA A 10 -4.33 -41.07 -6.05
C ALA A 10 -3.93 -39.70 -6.62
N ARG A 11 -3.44 -39.65 -7.88
CA ARG A 11 -3.15 -38.37 -8.57
C ARG A 11 -4.41 -37.56 -8.84
N ALA A 12 -5.51 -38.19 -9.27
CA ALA A 12 -6.79 -37.52 -9.47
C ALA A 12 -7.36 -36.96 -8.16
N ALA A 13 -7.32 -37.74 -7.08
CA ALA A 13 -7.74 -37.29 -5.75
C ALA A 13 -6.86 -36.12 -5.24
N SER A 14 -5.54 -36.19 -5.42
CA SER A 14 -4.62 -35.10 -5.05
C SER A 14 -4.89 -33.80 -5.83
N SER A 15 -5.28 -33.91 -7.10
CA SER A 15 -5.68 -32.77 -7.94
C SER A 15 -6.98 -32.13 -7.47
N SER A 16 -7.95 -32.94 -7.05
CA SER A 16 -9.22 -32.45 -6.48
C SER A 16 -9.01 -31.71 -5.15
N TRP A 17 -8.20 -32.26 -4.23
CA TRP A 17 -7.87 -31.60 -2.97
C TRP A 17 -7.13 -30.27 -3.17
N LEU A 18 -6.22 -30.19 -4.15
CA LEU A 18 -5.52 -28.96 -4.48
C LEU A 18 -6.45 -27.87 -5.04
N ARG A 19 -7.47 -28.26 -5.81
CA ARG A 19 -8.50 -27.31 -6.30
C ARG A 19 -9.37 -26.80 -5.16
N LEU A 20 -9.78 -27.68 -4.25
CA LEU A 20 -10.52 -27.28 -3.06
C LEU A 20 -9.68 -26.35 -2.17
N ALA A 21 -8.40 -26.65 -1.98
CA ALA A 21 -7.49 -25.77 -1.25
C ALA A 21 -7.38 -24.39 -1.90
N ALA A 22 -7.25 -24.33 -3.24
CA ALA A 22 -7.22 -23.07 -3.98
C ALA A 22 -8.52 -22.26 -3.81
N MET A 23 -9.68 -22.93 -3.77
CA MET A 23 -10.98 -22.29 -3.54
C MET A 23 -11.15 -21.76 -2.10
N ALA A 24 -10.44 -22.33 -1.12
CA ALA A 24 -10.46 -21.89 0.28
C ALA A 24 -9.51 -20.71 0.55
N LEU A 25 -8.54 -20.44 -0.32
CA LEU A 25 -7.55 -19.37 -0.13
C LEU A 25 -8.17 -17.97 0.12
N PRO A 26 -9.24 -17.52 -0.57
CA PRO A 26 -9.81 -16.20 -0.30
C PRO A 26 -10.32 -16.06 1.13
N LEU A 27 -10.86 -17.15 1.70
CA LEU A 27 -11.34 -17.19 3.08
C LEU A 27 -10.18 -17.20 4.07
N LEU A 28 -9.12 -17.98 3.79
CA LEU A 28 -7.91 -17.99 4.61
C LEU A 28 -7.18 -16.63 4.58
N MET A 29 -7.22 -15.93 3.44
CA MET A 29 -6.63 -14.60 3.29
C MET A 29 -7.28 -13.56 4.21
N ILE A 30 -8.56 -13.71 4.54
CA ILE A 30 -9.29 -12.82 5.45
C ILE A 30 -9.54 -13.46 6.82
N ALA A 31 -8.81 -14.52 7.15
CA ALA A 31 -8.88 -15.18 8.45
C ALA A 31 -8.70 -14.22 9.64
N PRO A 32 -7.82 -13.19 9.59
CA PRO A 32 -7.74 -12.20 10.66
C PRO A 32 -9.07 -11.48 10.94
N ALA A 33 -9.86 -11.14 9.91
CA ALA A 33 -11.18 -10.55 10.11
C ALA A 33 -12.20 -11.53 10.71
N PHE A 34 -12.19 -12.80 10.25
CA PHE A 34 -13.05 -13.83 10.85
C PHE A 34 -12.71 -14.07 12.32
N TRP A 35 -11.43 -14.15 12.63
CA TRP A 35 -10.96 -14.25 14.00
C TRP A 35 -11.31 -12.99 14.80
N ASN A 36 -11.21 -11.80 14.23
CA ASN A 36 -11.61 -10.57 14.91
C ASN A 36 -13.14 -10.50 15.17
N GLY A 37 -13.95 -11.15 14.33
CA GLY A 37 -15.41 -11.08 14.33
C GLY A 37 -15.98 -9.88 13.57
N TYR A 38 -15.10 -9.05 13.02
CA TYR A 38 -15.40 -7.86 12.24
C TYR A 38 -14.18 -7.49 11.40
N PRO A 39 -14.32 -6.80 10.26
CA PRO A 39 -13.20 -6.20 9.54
C PRO A 39 -12.30 -5.36 10.45
N LEU A 40 -10.98 -5.46 10.28
CA LEU A 40 -10.03 -4.71 11.09
C LEU A 40 -10.13 -3.22 10.76
N LEU A 41 -10.03 -2.40 11.81
CA LEU A 41 -10.13 -0.95 11.73
C LEU A 41 -8.81 -0.31 12.13
N GLN A 42 -8.44 0.77 11.45
CA GLN A 42 -7.22 1.53 11.73
C GLN A 42 -7.61 2.98 12.11
N TRP A 43 -6.68 3.74 12.73
CA TRP A 43 -6.87 5.16 13.07
C TRP A 43 -7.53 6.01 11.96
N ASP A 44 -7.19 5.73 10.70
CA ASP A 44 -7.62 6.48 9.53
C ASP A 44 -8.97 6.02 8.95
N THR A 45 -9.48 4.84 9.34
CA THR A 45 -10.66 4.21 8.72
C THR A 45 -11.89 5.13 8.79
N GLY A 46 -12.18 5.72 9.95
CA GLY A 46 -13.28 6.68 10.10
C GLY A 46 -13.14 7.88 9.17
N GLY A 47 -11.91 8.32 8.91
CA GLY A 47 -11.63 9.38 7.96
C GLY A 47 -12.09 9.03 6.55
N TYR A 48 -11.92 7.78 6.11
CA TYR A 48 -12.40 7.35 4.79
C TYR A 48 -13.92 7.15 4.75
N LEU A 49 -14.51 6.55 5.80
CA LEU A 49 -15.97 6.39 5.90
C LEU A 49 -16.71 7.72 5.85
N ALA A 50 -16.19 8.73 6.54
CA ALA A 50 -16.77 10.07 6.60
C ALA A 50 -16.93 10.74 5.21
N ARG A 51 -16.13 10.35 4.20
CA ARG A 51 -16.14 11.00 2.87
C ARG A 51 -17.46 10.86 2.13
N TRP A 52 -18.22 9.80 2.39
CA TRP A 52 -19.53 9.64 1.79
C TRP A 52 -20.58 10.57 2.40
N TYR A 53 -20.50 10.83 3.71
CA TYR A 53 -21.59 11.48 4.45
C TYR A 53 -21.42 12.98 4.65
N GLU A 54 -20.19 13.47 4.79
CA GLU A 54 -19.96 14.80 5.34
C GLU A 54 -19.93 15.92 4.29
N GLY A 55 -19.93 15.61 2.99
CA GLY A 55 -20.06 16.62 1.92
C GLY A 55 -18.87 17.58 1.80
N TYR A 56 -17.78 17.37 2.53
CA TYR A 56 -16.55 18.16 2.43
C TYR A 56 -15.30 17.28 2.38
N LEU A 57 -14.21 17.86 1.86
CA LEU A 57 -12.91 17.19 1.77
C LEU A 57 -12.14 17.32 3.08
N VAL A 58 -11.62 16.21 3.60
CA VAL A 58 -10.71 16.21 4.76
C VAL A 58 -9.29 15.93 4.31
N PRO A 59 -8.31 16.55 5.00
CA PRO A 59 -6.89 16.25 4.82
C PRO A 59 -6.57 14.76 4.70
N SER A 60 -5.85 14.38 3.65
CA SER A 60 -5.26 13.04 3.47
C SER A 60 -6.25 11.86 3.44
N ARG A 61 -7.51 12.08 3.05
CA ARG A 61 -8.54 11.02 2.91
C ARG A 61 -9.18 11.01 1.53
N SER A 62 -8.97 9.93 0.77
CA SER A 62 -9.55 9.75 -0.56
C SER A 62 -11.06 9.50 -0.51
N THR A 63 -11.81 10.26 -1.29
CA THR A 63 -13.25 10.05 -1.55
C THR A 63 -13.52 8.77 -2.31
N VAL A 64 -12.63 8.37 -3.24
CA VAL A 64 -12.78 7.14 -4.02
C VAL A 64 -12.72 5.91 -3.12
N PHE A 65 -11.84 5.92 -2.12
CA PHE A 65 -11.84 4.83 -1.13
C PHE A 65 -13.06 4.89 -0.20
N GLY A 66 -13.55 6.09 0.13
CA GLY A 66 -14.81 6.25 0.86
C GLY A 66 -16.01 5.64 0.14
N LEU A 67 -16.13 5.86 -1.19
CA LEU A 67 -17.15 5.22 -2.04
C LEU A 67 -17.05 3.70 -2.02
N TYR A 68 -15.84 3.17 -2.07
CA TYR A 68 -15.59 1.74 -1.97
C TYR A 68 -16.08 1.19 -0.62
N LEU A 69 -15.77 1.84 0.50
CA LEU A 69 -16.27 1.40 1.82
C LEU A 69 -17.79 1.49 1.92
N HIS A 70 -18.38 2.58 1.43
CA HIS A 70 -19.83 2.78 1.45
C HIS A 70 -20.59 1.62 0.79
N TYR A 71 -20.09 1.11 -0.34
CA TYR A 71 -20.71 -0.01 -1.06
C TYR A 71 -20.90 -1.28 -0.22
N GLY A 72 -20.03 -1.54 0.76
CA GLY A 72 -20.12 -2.76 1.57
C GLY A 72 -20.70 -2.57 2.97
N GLU A 73 -21.03 -1.35 3.39
CA GLU A 73 -21.43 -1.07 4.78
C GLU A 73 -22.70 -1.81 5.21
N SER A 74 -23.67 -1.98 4.30
CA SER A 74 -24.91 -2.72 4.55
C SER A 74 -24.69 -4.21 4.77
N PHE A 75 -23.54 -4.73 4.33
CA PHE A 75 -23.12 -6.12 4.48
C PHE A 75 -21.99 -6.26 5.51
N GLY A 76 -21.87 -5.33 6.46
CA GLY A 76 -20.82 -5.35 7.48
C GLY A 76 -19.40 -5.29 6.91
N PHE A 77 -19.25 -4.68 5.73
CA PHE A 77 -18.02 -4.56 4.96
C PHE A 77 -17.38 -5.89 4.53
N TRP A 78 -18.06 -7.03 4.70
CA TRP A 78 -17.57 -8.34 4.24
C TRP A 78 -17.40 -8.40 2.72
N VAL A 79 -18.25 -7.68 1.98
CA VAL A 79 -18.11 -7.53 0.52
C VAL A 79 -16.80 -6.82 0.15
N ASN A 80 -16.37 -5.81 0.92
CA ASN A 80 -15.08 -5.17 0.69
C ASN A 80 -13.94 -6.17 0.84
N LEU A 81 -13.90 -6.90 1.96
CA LEU A 81 -12.87 -7.90 2.23
C LEU A 81 -12.84 -9.02 1.17
N ALA A 82 -14.01 -9.46 0.72
CA ALA A 82 -14.11 -10.43 -0.37
C ALA A 82 -13.49 -9.89 -1.67
N VAL A 83 -13.76 -8.62 -2.03
CA VAL A 83 -13.13 -7.99 -3.20
C VAL A 83 -11.61 -7.88 -3.02
N GLN A 84 -11.11 -7.51 -1.82
CA GLN A 84 -9.67 -7.41 -1.55
C GLN A 84 -8.98 -8.76 -1.69
N SER A 85 -9.54 -9.81 -1.11
CA SER A 85 -8.95 -11.15 -1.11
C SER A 85 -9.00 -11.81 -2.49
N LEU A 86 -10.10 -11.65 -3.22
CA LEU A 86 -10.24 -12.13 -4.59
C LEU A 86 -9.30 -11.38 -5.54
N ALA A 87 -9.17 -10.06 -5.40
CA ALA A 87 -8.22 -9.28 -6.19
C ALA A 87 -6.76 -9.69 -5.91
N ALA A 88 -6.41 -9.91 -4.64
CA ALA A 88 -5.09 -10.41 -4.26
C ALA A 88 -4.79 -11.75 -4.92
N LEU A 89 -5.67 -12.73 -4.77
CA LEU A 89 -5.45 -14.06 -5.34
C LEU A 89 -5.45 -14.07 -6.87
N TRP A 90 -6.33 -13.29 -7.49
CA TRP A 90 -6.34 -13.11 -8.94
C TRP A 90 -5.01 -12.55 -9.44
N LEU A 91 -4.46 -11.52 -8.81
CA LEU A 91 -3.18 -10.92 -9.21
C LEU A 91 -1.99 -11.84 -8.94
N LEU A 92 -1.97 -12.58 -7.84
CA LEU A 92 -0.96 -13.61 -7.56
C LEU A 92 -0.98 -14.70 -8.63
N GLN A 93 -2.16 -15.25 -8.93
CA GLN A 93 -2.36 -16.30 -9.93
C GLN A 93 -1.99 -15.79 -11.33
N LEU A 94 -2.44 -14.59 -11.69
CA LEU A 94 -2.18 -13.98 -12.99
C LEU A 94 -0.68 -13.70 -13.18
N THR A 95 0.01 -13.28 -12.13
CA THR A 95 1.47 -13.08 -12.14
C THR A 95 2.20 -14.39 -12.41
N LEU A 96 1.87 -15.46 -11.68
CA LEU A 96 2.42 -16.79 -11.93
C LEU A 96 2.14 -17.26 -13.37
N ARG A 97 0.92 -17.03 -13.87
CA ARG A 97 0.53 -17.43 -15.23
C ARG A 97 1.29 -16.66 -16.30
N VAL A 98 1.40 -15.34 -16.18
CA VAL A 98 2.15 -14.51 -17.14
C VAL A 98 3.62 -14.91 -17.17
N LEU A 99 4.23 -15.18 -16.02
CA LEU A 99 5.63 -15.60 -15.92
C LEU A 99 5.87 -17.08 -16.28
N GLY A 100 4.84 -17.83 -16.69
CA GLY A 100 4.97 -19.25 -17.03
C GLY A 100 5.24 -20.16 -15.82
N LEU A 101 4.99 -19.67 -14.60
CA LEU A 101 5.18 -20.37 -13.34
C LEU A 101 3.88 -20.95 -12.76
N MET A 102 2.76 -20.92 -13.50
CA MET A 102 1.49 -21.40 -12.96
C MET A 102 1.44 -22.93 -12.86
N GLN A 103 1.33 -23.41 -11.62
CA GLN A 103 0.95 -24.78 -11.26
C GLN A 103 0.08 -24.68 -10.01
N THR A 104 -1.02 -25.44 -9.91
CA THR A 104 -1.96 -25.33 -8.78
C THR A 104 -1.28 -25.57 -7.43
N SER A 105 -0.41 -26.59 -7.33
CA SER A 105 0.37 -26.86 -6.12
C SER A 105 1.29 -25.69 -5.74
N ARG A 106 2.00 -25.11 -6.71
CA ARG A 106 2.88 -23.96 -6.50
C ARG A 106 2.08 -22.73 -6.08
N PHE A 107 0.95 -22.45 -6.72
CA PHE A 107 0.07 -21.34 -6.37
C PHE A 107 -0.48 -21.47 -4.95
N VAL A 108 -0.97 -22.65 -4.58
CA VAL A 108 -1.45 -22.93 -3.21
C VAL A 108 -0.32 -22.78 -2.20
N ALA A 109 0.85 -23.38 -2.45
CA ALA A 109 1.99 -23.30 -1.54
C ALA A 109 2.48 -21.87 -1.33
N ILE A 110 2.68 -21.10 -2.42
CA ILE A 110 3.09 -19.69 -2.32
C ILE A 110 2.03 -18.87 -1.57
N SER A 111 0.75 -19.08 -1.86
CA SER A 111 -0.33 -18.33 -1.19
C SER A 111 -0.39 -18.64 0.31
N LEU A 112 -0.27 -19.91 0.70
CA LEU A 112 -0.23 -20.30 2.11
C LEU A 112 1.00 -19.74 2.83
N LEU A 113 2.17 -19.77 2.20
CA LEU A 113 3.38 -19.17 2.76
C LEU A 113 3.20 -17.66 2.95
N LEU A 114 2.62 -16.95 1.98
CA LEU A 114 2.32 -15.52 2.13
C LEU A 114 1.31 -15.24 3.26
N ILE A 115 0.26 -16.06 3.37
CA ILE A 115 -0.75 -15.93 4.44
C ILE A 115 -0.12 -16.12 5.82
N VAL A 116 0.78 -17.09 5.99
CA VAL A 116 1.33 -17.40 7.32
C VAL A 116 2.50 -16.49 7.70
N SER A 117 3.27 -15.98 6.73
CA SER A 117 4.57 -15.33 7.00
C SER A 117 4.63 -13.83 6.73
N THR A 118 3.53 -13.20 6.29
CA THR A 118 3.56 -11.78 5.89
C THR A 118 2.33 -11.00 6.37
N ALA A 119 2.39 -9.68 6.25
CA ALA A 119 1.27 -8.79 6.54
C ALA A 119 0.05 -8.96 5.60
N LEU A 120 0.17 -9.68 4.49
CA LEU A 120 -0.86 -9.77 3.44
C LEU A 120 -2.29 -10.08 3.95
N PRO A 121 -2.53 -11.09 4.80
CA PRO A 121 -3.90 -11.37 5.26
C PRO A 121 -4.43 -10.31 6.23
N TRP A 122 -3.55 -9.64 6.99
CA TRP A 122 -3.94 -8.54 7.87
C TRP A 122 -4.35 -7.32 7.07
N LEU A 123 -3.60 -7.01 6.00
CA LEU A 123 -3.92 -5.94 5.06
C LEU A 123 -5.24 -6.22 4.32
N ALA A 124 -5.46 -7.45 3.85
CA ALA A 124 -6.69 -7.86 3.17
C ALA A 124 -7.91 -7.95 4.10
N SER A 125 -7.69 -7.97 5.42
CA SER A 125 -8.73 -7.99 6.46
C SER A 125 -9.10 -6.60 6.98
N MET A 126 -8.44 -5.54 6.48
CA MET A 126 -8.53 -4.20 7.04
C MET A 126 -9.26 -3.23 6.12
N LEU A 127 -10.08 -2.35 6.69
CA LEU A 127 -10.74 -1.27 5.97
C LEU A 127 -9.80 -0.08 5.81
N LEU A 128 -8.72 -0.31 5.04
CA LEU A 128 -7.68 0.66 4.74
C LEU A 128 -7.19 0.50 3.28
N THR A 129 -6.55 1.54 2.75
CA THR A 129 -6.06 1.58 1.37
C THR A 129 -4.82 0.72 1.12
N ASP A 130 -4.16 0.25 2.17
CA ASP A 130 -2.78 -0.28 2.10
C ASP A 130 -2.65 -1.56 1.28
N ILE A 131 -3.65 -2.45 1.28
CA ILE A 131 -3.64 -3.66 0.44
C ILE A 131 -3.48 -3.34 -1.06
N PHE A 132 -4.03 -2.21 -1.52
CA PHE A 132 -3.97 -1.81 -2.91
C PHE A 132 -2.57 -1.32 -3.33
N ALA A 133 -1.71 -0.91 -2.38
CA ALA A 133 -0.35 -0.46 -2.69
C ALA A 133 0.47 -1.58 -3.34
N GLY A 134 0.64 -2.71 -2.64
CA GLY A 134 1.35 -3.88 -3.16
C GLY A 134 0.70 -4.48 -4.42
N LEU A 135 -0.63 -4.59 -4.42
CA LEU A 135 -1.38 -5.15 -5.55
C LEU A 135 -1.29 -4.30 -6.82
N SER A 136 -1.31 -2.97 -6.69
CA SER A 136 -1.23 -2.07 -7.83
C SER A 136 0.10 -2.21 -8.57
N ILE A 137 1.19 -2.54 -7.89
CA ILE A 137 2.51 -2.78 -8.49
C ILE A 137 2.49 -4.03 -9.35
N LEU A 138 1.89 -5.12 -8.84
CA LEU A 138 1.70 -6.35 -9.62
C LEU A 138 0.80 -6.07 -10.84
N SER A 139 -0.29 -5.35 -10.63
CA SER A 139 -1.22 -4.99 -11.71
C SER A 139 -0.56 -4.13 -12.79
N LEU A 140 0.21 -3.11 -12.40
CA LEU A 140 0.98 -2.25 -13.30
C LEU A 140 2.01 -3.07 -14.09
N PHE A 141 2.76 -3.94 -13.43
CA PHE A 141 3.71 -4.85 -14.08
C PHE A 141 3.01 -5.75 -15.11
N LEU A 142 1.85 -6.30 -14.77
CA LEU A 142 1.08 -7.16 -15.67
C LEU A 142 0.50 -6.39 -16.87
N LEU A 143 0.11 -5.13 -16.71
CA LEU A 143 -0.27 -4.28 -17.85
C LEU A 143 0.90 -4.07 -18.82
N VAL A 144 2.10 -3.86 -18.29
CA VAL A 144 3.29 -3.62 -19.11
C VAL A 144 3.77 -4.89 -19.79
N ILE A 145 3.91 -6.00 -19.05
CA ILE A 145 4.57 -7.24 -19.52
C ILE A 145 3.59 -8.32 -20.00
N GLY A 146 2.33 -8.26 -19.56
CA GLY A 146 1.33 -9.29 -19.84
C GLY A 146 1.05 -9.50 -21.34
N GLY A 147 1.13 -8.45 -22.16
CA GLY A 147 1.14 -8.55 -23.62
C GLY A 147 0.00 -9.42 -24.19
N LYS A 148 0.34 -10.49 -24.93
CA LYS A 148 -0.62 -11.45 -25.49
C LYS A 148 -1.06 -12.56 -24.51
N ARG A 149 -0.44 -12.64 -23.32
CA ARG A 149 -0.74 -13.64 -22.27
C ARG A 149 -1.88 -13.20 -21.33
N THR A 150 -2.46 -12.03 -21.61
CA THR A 150 -3.62 -11.49 -20.90
C THR A 150 -4.76 -11.26 -21.88
N SER A 151 -5.96 -11.66 -21.49
CA SER A 151 -7.18 -11.42 -22.25
C SER A 151 -7.56 -9.95 -22.24
N THR A 152 -8.45 -9.53 -23.14
CA THR A 152 -8.95 -8.15 -23.16
C THR A 152 -9.65 -7.78 -21.85
N LEU A 153 -10.45 -8.69 -21.29
CA LEU A 153 -11.11 -8.47 -20.01
C LEU A 153 -10.09 -8.30 -18.89
N GLU A 154 -9.04 -9.14 -18.83
CA GLU A 154 -7.98 -8.99 -17.83
C GLU A 154 -7.26 -7.65 -17.96
N LYS A 155 -7.00 -7.18 -19.18
CA LYS A 155 -6.37 -5.86 -19.40
C LYS A 155 -7.27 -4.73 -18.92
N ILE A 156 -8.57 -4.77 -19.21
CA ILE A 156 -9.53 -3.77 -18.74
C ILE A 156 -9.61 -3.80 -17.21
N SER A 157 -9.70 -4.99 -16.60
CA SER A 157 -9.73 -5.15 -15.15
C SER A 157 -8.45 -4.65 -14.49
N LEU A 158 -7.27 -4.98 -15.04
CA LEU A 158 -5.98 -4.48 -14.55
C LEU A 158 -5.89 -2.96 -14.67
N PHE A 159 -6.36 -2.38 -15.77
CA PHE A 159 -6.40 -0.93 -15.97
C PHE A 159 -7.28 -0.27 -14.91
N GLY A 160 -8.53 -0.74 -14.78
CA GLY A 160 -9.48 -0.22 -13.80
C GLY A 160 -8.97 -0.38 -12.36
N PHE A 161 -8.41 -1.53 -12.02
CA PHE A 161 -7.83 -1.80 -10.70
C PHE A 161 -6.65 -0.87 -10.39
N THR A 162 -5.74 -0.67 -11.34
CA THR A 162 -4.56 0.20 -11.14
C THR A 162 -4.99 1.66 -11.00
N ALA A 163 -5.92 2.13 -11.83
CA ALA A 163 -6.48 3.47 -11.74
C ALA A 163 -7.22 3.70 -10.40
N PHE A 164 -8.02 2.72 -9.97
CA PHE A 164 -8.67 2.75 -8.66
C PHE A 164 -7.65 2.84 -7.52
N ALA A 165 -6.66 1.95 -7.49
CA ALA A 165 -5.61 1.94 -6.46
C ALA A 165 -4.80 3.25 -6.43
N ALA A 166 -4.55 3.85 -7.59
CA ALA A 166 -3.92 5.16 -7.69
C ALA A 166 -4.81 6.27 -7.10
N ALA A 167 -6.12 6.18 -7.27
CA ALA A 167 -7.08 7.14 -6.73
C ALA A 167 -7.33 6.99 -5.21
N THR A 168 -7.04 5.82 -4.61
CA THR A 168 -7.30 5.60 -3.18
C THR A 168 -6.27 6.25 -2.26
N HIS A 169 -5.02 6.43 -2.69
CA HIS A 169 -3.97 6.98 -1.84
C HIS A 169 -2.86 7.70 -2.64
N SER A 170 -2.57 8.95 -2.31
CA SER A 170 -1.59 9.79 -3.04
C SER A 170 -0.18 9.19 -3.09
N ALA A 171 0.28 8.54 -2.02
CA ALA A 171 1.58 7.86 -2.05
C ALA A 171 1.60 6.68 -3.04
N THR A 172 0.50 5.93 -3.17
CA THR A 172 0.38 4.84 -4.15
C THR A 172 0.44 5.41 -5.56
N LEU A 173 -0.30 6.50 -5.85
CA LEU A 173 -0.19 7.23 -7.11
C LEU A 173 1.25 7.66 -7.40
N GLY A 174 1.94 8.25 -6.41
CA GLY A 174 3.32 8.71 -6.56
C GLY A 174 4.30 7.57 -6.88
N VAL A 175 4.15 6.41 -6.24
CA VAL A 175 4.94 5.21 -6.53
C VAL A 175 4.67 4.71 -7.95
N LEU A 176 3.39 4.59 -8.35
CA LEU A 176 3.02 4.14 -9.69
C LEU A 176 3.50 5.10 -10.78
N LEU A 177 3.43 6.42 -10.54
CA LEU A 177 4.01 7.44 -11.41
C LEU A 177 5.52 7.27 -11.53
N GLY A 178 6.22 7.12 -10.41
CA GLY A 178 7.67 6.88 -10.38
C GLY A 178 8.07 5.63 -11.16
N LEU A 179 7.31 4.54 -11.05
CA LEU A 179 7.51 3.33 -11.84
C LEU A 179 7.26 3.54 -13.33
N CYS A 180 6.25 4.32 -13.72
CA CYS A 180 6.02 4.67 -15.13
C CYS A 180 7.19 5.47 -15.70
N VAL A 181 7.67 6.49 -14.97
CA VAL A 181 8.85 7.29 -15.34
C VAL A 181 10.09 6.40 -15.48
N ALA A 182 10.36 5.56 -14.47
CA ALA A 182 11.46 4.61 -14.52
C ALA A 182 11.35 3.64 -15.70
N GLY A 183 10.14 3.17 -16.02
CA GLY A 183 9.88 2.31 -17.18
C GLY A 183 10.20 3.00 -18.51
N TRP A 184 9.80 4.26 -18.68
CA TRP A 184 10.14 5.05 -19.87
C TRP A 184 11.63 5.37 -19.95
N MET A 185 12.29 5.68 -18.83
CA MET A 185 13.74 5.92 -18.78
C MET A 185 14.56 4.64 -19.04
N ALA A 186 14.07 3.48 -18.61
CA ALA A 186 14.73 2.19 -18.82
C ALA A 186 14.49 1.63 -20.23
N ARG A 187 13.48 2.13 -20.95
CA ARG A 187 13.07 1.62 -22.27
C ARG A 187 14.17 1.65 -23.34
N PRO A 188 15.02 2.70 -23.47
CA PRO A 188 16.13 2.71 -24.41
C PRO A 188 17.11 1.56 -24.19
N PHE A 189 17.31 1.15 -22.93
CA PHE A 189 18.24 0.09 -22.54
C PHE A 189 17.63 -1.31 -22.61
N LEU A 190 16.34 -1.45 -22.30
CA LEU A 190 15.66 -2.74 -22.22
C LEU A 190 14.91 -3.15 -23.51
N GLY A 191 14.78 -2.22 -24.47
CA GLY A 191 14.27 -2.53 -25.80
C GLY A 191 12.84 -3.09 -25.78
N ARG A 192 12.62 -4.16 -26.56
CA ARG A 192 11.31 -4.83 -26.70
C ARG A 192 10.78 -5.48 -25.42
N ARG A 193 11.62 -5.64 -24.38
CA ARG A 193 11.17 -6.18 -23.07
C ARG A 193 10.17 -5.25 -22.38
N LEU A 194 10.22 -3.95 -22.68
CA LEU A 194 9.24 -2.98 -22.22
C LEU A 194 8.43 -2.49 -23.43
N PRO A 195 7.26 -3.09 -23.72
CA PRO A 195 6.48 -2.68 -24.89
C PRO A 195 5.90 -1.27 -24.68
N VAL A 196 5.99 -0.44 -25.71
CA VAL A 196 5.51 0.96 -25.70
C VAL A 196 4.01 1.02 -25.38
N ALA A 197 3.21 0.14 -25.98
CA ALA A 197 1.78 0.06 -25.69
C ALA A 197 1.49 -0.25 -24.21
N GLY A 198 2.29 -1.12 -23.58
CA GLY A 198 2.16 -1.46 -22.17
C GLY A 198 2.53 -0.29 -21.26
N LEU A 199 3.64 0.41 -21.55
CA LEU A 199 4.05 1.62 -20.83
C LEU A 199 3.04 2.77 -20.97
N ALA A 200 2.48 2.96 -22.17
CA ALA A 200 1.43 3.93 -22.42
C ALA A 200 0.16 3.58 -21.64
N GLN A 201 -0.28 2.31 -21.65
CA GLN A 201 -1.41 1.84 -20.85
C GLN A 201 -1.20 2.06 -19.36
N ALA A 202 -0.04 1.67 -18.83
CA ALA A 202 0.35 1.94 -17.45
C ALA A 202 0.28 3.44 -17.12
N SER A 203 0.87 4.30 -17.97
CA SER A 203 0.86 5.76 -17.75
C SER A 203 -0.56 6.34 -17.78
N MET A 204 -1.43 5.83 -18.66
CA MET A 204 -2.85 6.22 -18.71
C MET A 204 -3.62 5.85 -17.44
N THR A 205 -3.24 4.80 -16.71
CA THR A 205 -3.88 4.49 -15.41
C THR A 205 -3.64 5.57 -14.37
N ILE A 206 -2.49 6.27 -14.43
CA ILE A 206 -2.16 7.38 -13.52
C ILE A 206 -3.08 8.57 -13.80
N VAL A 207 -3.25 8.92 -15.08
CA VAL A 207 -4.16 9.97 -15.51
C VAL A 207 -5.61 9.62 -15.14
N ALA A 208 -6.04 8.39 -15.45
CA ALA A 208 -7.37 7.91 -15.12
C ALA A 208 -7.63 7.95 -13.61
N GLY A 209 -6.71 7.45 -12.78
CA GLY A 209 -6.84 7.48 -11.33
C GLY A 209 -6.91 8.90 -10.75
N GLY A 210 -6.06 9.81 -11.25
CA GLY A 210 -6.11 11.22 -10.87
C GLY A 210 -7.44 11.88 -11.25
N LEU A 211 -7.93 11.63 -12.46
CA LEU A 211 -9.24 12.11 -12.91
C LEU A 211 -10.38 11.51 -12.08
N THR A 212 -10.33 10.21 -11.75
CA THR A 212 -11.32 9.55 -10.90
C THR A 212 -11.35 10.20 -9.50
N LEU A 213 -10.20 10.46 -8.90
CA LEU A 213 -10.12 11.13 -7.60
C LEU A 213 -10.73 12.54 -7.64
N VAL A 214 -10.30 13.36 -8.60
CA VAL A 214 -10.78 14.74 -8.74
C VAL A 214 -12.28 14.77 -9.05
N SER A 215 -12.76 13.85 -9.89
CA SER A 215 -14.19 13.73 -10.20
C SER A 215 -15.00 13.29 -8.99
N ALA A 216 -14.52 12.32 -8.20
CA ALA A 216 -15.18 11.91 -6.96
C ALA A 216 -15.20 13.02 -5.91
N ASN A 217 -14.11 13.78 -5.79
CA ASN A 217 -14.06 14.97 -4.93
C ASN A 217 -15.10 16.00 -5.35
N HIS A 218 -15.22 16.29 -6.65
CA HIS A 218 -16.25 17.20 -7.14
C HIS A 218 -17.66 16.66 -6.88
N ALA A 219 -17.91 15.38 -7.16
CA ALA A 219 -19.23 14.78 -6.99
C ALA A 219 -19.73 14.80 -5.54
N LEU A 220 -18.82 14.61 -4.56
CA LEU A 220 -19.18 14.54 -3.14
C LEU A 220 -19.04 15.87 -2.39
N SER A 221 -18.20 16.80 -2.84
CA SER A 221 -17.94 18.06 -2.13
C SER A 221 -18.20 19.33 -2.93
N GLY A 222 -18.55 19.21 -4.22
CA GLY A 222 -18.66 20.32 -5.16
C GLY A 222 -17.32 20.91 -5.61
N LYS A 223 -16.18 20.48 -5.06
CA LYS A 223 -14.86 21.08 -5.31
C LYS A 223 -14.03 20.28 -6.33
N TRP A 224 -13.59 20.95 -7.39
CA TRP A 224 -12.57 20.45 -8.32
C TRP A 224 -11.17 20.58 -7.70
N ALA A 225 -10.88 19.76 -6.71
CA ALA A 225 -9.64 19.82 -5.94
C ALA A 225 -9.01 18.45 -5.77
N TRP A 226 -7.68 18.43 -5.62
CA TRP A 226 -6.98 17.27 -5.09
C TRP A 226 -7.33 17.06 -3.61
N THR A 227 -7.05 15.87 -3.07
CA THR A 227 -7.21 15.61 -1.63
C THR A 227 -6.38 16.63 -0.84
N PRO A 228 -6.99 17.43 0.07
CA PRO A 228 -6.31 18.50 0.78
C PRO A 228 -5.31 17.96 1.81
N GLY A 229 -4.53 18.87 2.42
CA GLY A 229 -3.66 18.56 3.57
C GLY A 229 -2.24 18.10 3.24
N GLY A 230 -1.89 17.95 1.96
CA GLY A 230 -0.54 17.50 1.56
C GLY A 230 0.59 18.35 2.13
N TYR A 231 0.45 19.69 2.10
CA TYR A 231 1.42 20.61 2.67
C TYR A 231 1.47 20.57 4.19
N GLY A 232 0.35 20.33 4.89
CA GLY A 232 0.37 20.22 6.35
C GLY A 232 1.13 18.99 6.85
N VAL A 233 1.03 17.87 6.13
CA VAL A 233 1.81 16.66 6.44
C VAL A 233 3.29 16.88 6.17
N ALA A 234 3.64 17.44 5.00
CA ALA A 234 5.03 17.79 4.66
C ALA A 234 5.63 18.82 5.64
N PHE A 235 4.85 19.80 6.05
CA PHE A 235 5.23 20.79 7.06
C PHE A 235 5.58 20.11 8.39
N GLY A 236 4.71 19.23 8.89
CA GLY A 236 4.97 18.48 10.12
C GLY A 236 6.28 17.68 10.04
N ARG A 237 6.54 17.06 8.89
CA ARG A 237 7.81 16.33 8.67
C ARG A 237 9.03 17.25 8.69
N MET A 238 8.97 18.38 7.98
CA MET A 238 10.04 19.39 7.98
C MET A 238 10.25 20.01 9.37
N MET A 239 9.18 20.15 10.14
CA MET A 239 9.24 20.62 11.53
C MET A 239 10.00 19.64 12.42
N GLN A 240 9.67 18.35 12.32
CA GLN A 240 10.38 17.29 13.04
C GLN A 240 11.87 17.20 12.67
N ASP A 241 12.24 17.57 11.44
CA ASP A 241 13.64 17.65 11.02
C ASP A 241 14.38 18.92 11.45
N GLY A 242 13.69 19.83 12.18
CA GLY A 242 14.23 21.11 12.65
C GLY A 242 14.28 22.21 11.59
N ILE A 243 13.89 21.92 10.34
CA ILE A 243 13.95 22.87 9.21
C ILE A 243 12.98 24.02 9.44
N VAL A 244 11.75 23.75 9.90
CA VAL A 244 10.78 24.80 10.20
C VAL A 244 11.26 25.70 11.34
N ALA A 245 11.86 25.11 12.39
CA ALA A 245 12.41 25.90 13.49
C ALA A 245 13.51 26.86 13.00
N ARG A 246 14.40 26.37 12.12
CA ARG A 246 15.41 27.19 11.47
C ARG A 246 14.78 28.29 10.61
N PHE A 247 13.81 27.92 9.76
CA PHE A 247 13.10 28.83 8.88
C PHE A 247 12.45 29.98 9.66
N LEU A 248 11.71 29.68 10.72
CA LEU A 248 11.06 30.69 11.56
C LEU A 248 12.09 31.61 12.24
N ASN A 249 13.23 31.09 12.68
CA ASN A 249 14.28 31.93 13.27
C ASN A 249 14.88 32.92 12.25
N ASP A 250 15.01 32.52 10.98
CA ASP A 250 15.61 33.34 9.93
C ASP A 250 14.62 34.36 9.31
N HIS A 251 13.31 34.10 9.39
CA HIS A 251 12.26 34.92 8.75
C HIS A 251 11.40 35.75 9.71
N CYS A 252 11.12 35.27 10.93
CA CYS A 252 10.28 36.01 11.89
C CYS A 252 10.77 37.41 12.31
N PRO A 253 12.06 37.80 12.16
CA PRO A 253 12.47 39.20 12.34
C PRO A 253 11.93 40.15 11.26
N ARG A 254 11.54 39.63 10.08
CA ARG A 254 11.11 40.40 8.90
C ARG A 254 9.67 40.11 8.48
N GLU A 255 9.17 38.93 8.83
CA GLU A 255 7.87 38.41 8.43
C GLU A 255 7.02 38.05 9.65
N ASN A 256 5.70 38.19 9.53
CA ASN A 256 4.76 38.03 10.64
C ASN A 256 3.91 36.76 10.47
N PHE A 257 4.55 35.59 10.47
CA PHE A 257 3.83 34.30 10.48
C PHE A 257 3.09 34.09 11.81
N LYS A 258 1.91 33.44 11.76
CA LYS A 258 1.14 33.02 12.95
C LYS A 258 1.96 32.13 13.88
N LEU A 259 2.93 31.39 13.35
CA LEU A 259 3.85 30.56 14.11
C LEU A 259 5.00 31.31 14.78
N CYS A 260 5.29 32.56 14.42
CA CYS A 260 6.42 33.31 14.99
C CYS A 260 6.41 33.44 16.52
N PRO A 261 5.26 33.63 17.20
CA PRO A 261 5.18 33.60 18.67
C PRO A 261 5.51 32.23 19.27
N TYR A 262 5.33 31.15 18.51
CA TYR A 262 5.49 29.76 18.95
C TYR A 262 6.78 29.09 18.47
N ARG A 263 7.69 29.82 17.80
CA ARG A 263 8.90 29.26 17.18
C ARG A 263 9.80 28.44 18.11
N ASN A 264 9.77 28.72 19.41
CA ASN A 264 10.54 28.02 20.45
C ASN A 264 9.72 26.96 21.22
N GLN A 265 8.47 26.70 20.79
CA GLN A 265 7.53 25.78 21.45
C GLN A 265 7.10 24.65 20.51
N LEU A 266 7.71 24.53 19.34
CA LEU A 266 7.38 23.50 18.36
C LEU A 266 7.59 22.10 18.97
N PRO A 267 6.61 21.18 18.83
CA PRO A 267 6.74 19.79 19.31
C PRO A 267 7.88 19.04 18.63
N ALA A 268 8.29 17.91 19.22
CA ALA A 268 9.41 17.14 18.71
C ALA A 268 9.04 16.35 17.44
N THR A 269 7.77 15.96 17.29
CA THR A 269 7.33 15.10 16.20
C THR A 269 6.18 15.71 15.38
N ALA A 270 6.08 15.28 14.12
CA ALA A 270 4.97 15.65 13.24
C ALA A 270 3.62 15.22 13.80
N ASP A 271 3.56 14.04 14.43
CA ASP A 271 2.33 13.50 15.01
C ASP A 271 1.87 14.30 16.24
N GLU A 272 2.79 14.70 17.12
CA GLU A 272 2.47 15.60 18.23
C GLU A 272 1.95 16.95 17.76
N PHE A 273 2.52 17.49 16.67
CA PHE A 273 2.07 18.74 16.08
C PHE A 273 0.68 18.62 15.44
N LEU A 274 0.48 17.64 14.56
CA LEU A 274 -0.75 17.52 13.76
C LEU A 274 -1.91 16.89 14.54
N TRP A 275 -1.64 15.90 15.37
CA TRP A 275 -2.66 15.05 15.99
C TRP A 275 -2.69 15.17 17.52
N GLY A 276 -1.63 15.69 18.12
CA GLY A 276 -1.54 15.95 19.56
C GLY A 276 -2.16 17.27 20.03
N LYS A 277 -1.86 17.60 21.30
CA LYS A 277 -2.22 18.89 21.91
C LYS A 277 -1.11 19.92 21.67
N SER A 278 -1.12 20.55 20.51
CA SER A 278 -0.14 21.57 20.11
C SER A 278 -0.81 22.93 19.83
N MET A 279 0.01 23.97 19.59
CA MET A 279 -0.46 25.28 19.09
C MET A 279 -1.23 25.19 17.78
N PHE A 280 -1.06 24.10 17.01
CA PHE A 280 -1.85 23.88 15.80
C PHE A 280 -3.36 23.93 16.06
N ASN A 281 -3.80 23.49 17.25
CA ASN A 281 -5.21 23.55 17.66
C ASN A 281 -5.71 24.99 17.87
N THR A 282 -4.90 25.85 18.47
CA THR A 282 -5.27 27.25 18.72
C THR A 282 -5.17 28.11 17.47
N LEU A 283 -4.37 27.68 16.48
CA LEU A 283 -4.20 28.34 15.19
C LEU A 283 -5.22 27.91 14.11
N GLY A 284 -6.28 27.19 14.49
CA GLY A 284 -7.34 26.77 13.56
C GLY A 284 -7.01 25.53 12.72
N ARG A 285 -6.01 24.72 13.14
CA ARG A 285 -5.57 23.49 12.47
C ARG A 285 -5.36 23.68 10.97
N PHE A 286 -5.73 22.69 10.15
CA PHE A 286 -5.53 22.75 8.70
C PHE A 286 -6.23 23.96 8.07
N GLU A 287 -7.45 24.31 8.49
CA GLU A 287 -8.19 25.44 7.92
C GLU A 287 -7.50 26.79 8.18
N GLY A 288 -7.00 26.99 9.41
CA GLY A 288 -6.34 28.24 9.78
C GLY A 288 -4.87 28.36 9.34
N MET A 289 -4.20 27.25 9.06
CA MET A 289 -2.74 27.20 8.83
C MET A 289 -2.32 26.73 7.43
N ASN A 290 -3.23 26.25 6.57
CA ASN A 290 -2.84 25.62 5.30
C ASN A 290 -1.94 26.51 4.42
N ASP A 291 -2.31 27.78 4.24
CA ASP A 291 -1.58 28.70 3.35
C ASP A 291 -0.22 29.08 3.93
N GLU A 292 -0.14 29.30 5.24
CA GLU A 292 1.10 29.59 5.95
C GLU A 292 2.04 28.37 5.92
N MET A 293 1.53 27.17 6.23
CA MET A 293 2.33 25.93 6.15
C MET A 293 2.81 25.67 4.73
N SER A 294 1.97 25.90 3.72
CA SER A 294 2.36 25.77 2.30
C SER A 294 3.50 26.73 1.95
N THR A 295 3.40 27.99 2.37
CA THR A 295 4.44 29.00 2.15
C THR A 295 5.75 28.60 2.81
N ILE A 296 5.71 28.21 4.09
CA ILE A 296 6.89 27.78 4.84
C ILE A 296 7.52 26.55 4.20
N VAL A 297 6.73 25.56 3.77
CA VAL A 297 7.23 24.35 3.08
C VAL A 297 7.96 24.73 1.79
N VAL A 298 7.34 25.53 0.93
CA VAL A 298 7.93 25.89 -0.37
C VAL A 298 9.20 26.73 -0.19
N GLN A 299 9.20 27.70 0.72
CA GLN A 299 10.37 28.53 0.96
C GLN A 299 11.48 27.75 1.68
N SER A 300 11.15 26.88 2.63
CA SER A 300 12.14 26.00 3.28
C SER A 300 12.84 25.08 2.29
N LEU A 301 12.14 24.61 1.25
CA LEU A 301 12.76 23.83 0.16
C LEU A 301 13.76 24.65 -0.65
N ALA A 302 13.47 25.93 -0.87
CA ALA A 302 14.36 26.83 -1.60
C ALA A 302 15.58 27.23 -0.76
N ASP A 303 15.38 27.50 0.52
CA ASP A 303 16.43 27.99 1.42
C ASP A 303 17.35 26.87 1.94
N TYR A 304 16.81 25.67 2.16
CA TYR A 304 17.53 24.55 2.78
C TYR A 304 17.50 23.24 1.96
N PRO A 305 17.77 23.26 0.64
CA PRO A 305 17.59 22.08 -0.23
C PRO A 305 18.48 20.89 0.16
N ALA A 306 19.74 21.16 0.56
CA ALA A 306 20.67 20.11 0.97
C ALA A 306 20.26 19.46 2.31
N TRP A 307 19.75 20.24 3.25
CA TRP A 307 19.22 19.71 4.52
C TRP A 307 18.00 18.84 4.24
N GLN A 308 17.04 19.33 3.43
CA GLN A 308 15.87 18.54 3.06
C GLN A 308 16.26 17.22 2.40
N ALA A 309 17.19 17.23 1.44
CA ALA A 309 17.64 16.02 0.77
C ALA A 309 18.28 15.03 1.76
N GLY A 310 19.15 15.53 2.65
CA GLY A 310 19.75 14.70 3.71
C GLY A 310 18.73 14.12 4.68
N ALA A 311 17.74 14.91 5.08
CA ALA A 311 16.67 14.46 5.97
C ALA A 311 15.75 13.42 5.31
N ALA A 312 15.37 13.63 4.04
CA ALA A 312 14.59 12.68 3.26
C ALA A 312 15.32 11.34 3.07
N LEU A 313 16.62 11.35 2.78
CA LEU A 313 17.42 10.12 2.63
C LEU A 313 17.57 9.36 3.96
N ARG A 314 17.78 10.05 5.08
CA ARG A 314 17.79 9.41 6.41
C ARG A 314 16.44 8.78 6.73
N ALA A 315 15.35 9.50 6.47
CA ALA A 315 13.99 9.01 6.69
C ALA A 315 13.69 7.79 5.80
N MET A 316 14.10 7.81 4.53
CA MET A 316 14.00 6.65 3.65
C MET A 316 14.74 5.43 4.21
N GLY A 317 15.98 5.62 4.70
CA GLY A 317 16.76 4.55 5.33
C GLY A 317 16.08 3.96 6.55
N GLN A 318 15.52 4.81 7.43
CA GLN A 318 14.72 4.37 8.58
C GLN A 318 13.48 3.60 8.13
N GLN A 319 12.73 4.11 7.15
CA GLN A 319 11.49 3.51 6.66
C GLN A 319 11.70 2.11 6.07
N LEU A 320 12.86 1.80 5.49
CA LEU A 320 13.17 0.45 5.00
C LEU A 320 13.27 -0.60 6.12
N LEU A 321 13.44 -0.17 7.38
CA LEU A 321 13.45 -1.04 8.55
C LEU A 321 12.09 -1.12 9.25
N HIS A 322 11.20 -0.15 8.99
CA HIS A 322 9.84 -0.10 9.56
C HIS A 322 8.90 -0.91 8.67
N VAL A 323 8.73 -2.18 9.00
CA VAL A 323 7.94 -3.17 8.23
C VAL A 323 7.00 -3.98 9.11
N ALA A 324 6.77 -3.57 10.36
CA ALA A 324 5.92 -4.29 11.30
C ALA A 324 4.44 -4.27 10.87
N THR A 325 3.75 -5.37 11.15
CA THR A 325 2.33 -5.54 10.88
C THR A 325 1.51 -4.92 12.00
N GLY A 326 0.39 -4.28 11.64
CA GLY A 326 -0.65 -3.89 12.59
C GLY A 326 -0.57 -2.48 13.15
N GLU A 327 0.36 -1.64 12.67
CA GLU A 327 0.47 -0.26 13.14
C GLU A 327 -0.86 0.51 13.02
N GLY A 328 -1.34 1.01 14.15
CA GLY A 328 -2.60 1.73 14.29
C GLY A 328 -3.86 0.88 14.24
N THR A 329 -3.74 -0.45 14.22
CA THR A 329 -4.86 -1.38 14.39
C THR A 329 -5.03 -1.67 15.88
N SER A 330 -5.77 -0.81 16.58
CA SER A 330 -5.96 -0.89 18.03
C SER A 330 -7.41 -0.65 18.43
N GLY A 331 -7.74 -0.85 19.71
CA GLY A 331 -9.05 -0.51 20.26
C GLY A 331 -9.31 1.00 20.38
N TRP A 332 -8.29 1.85 20.20
CA TRP A 332 -8.42 3.30 20.30
C TRP A 332 -8.58 3.95 18.91
N ILE A 333 -9.83 4.06 18.46
CA ILE A 333 -10.20 4.65 17.16
C ILE A 333 -11.42 5.60 17.29
N PRO A 334 -11.34 6.64 18.15
CA PRO A 334 -12.50 7.45 18.54
C PRO A 334 -13.20 8.14 17.35
N HIS A 335 -12.45 8.58 16.34
CA HIS A 335 -13.03 9.16 15.13
C HIS A 335 -13.87 8.12 14.36
N THR A 336 -13.37 6.89 14.21
CA THR A 336 -14.11 5.79 13.57
C THR A 336 -15.38 5.44 14.35
N TYR A 337 -15.33 5.42 15.68
CA TYR A 337 -16.52 5.22 16.52
C TYR A 337 -17.57 6.29 16.26
N GLY A 338 -17.18 7.58 16.29
CA GLY A 338 -18.12 8.68 16.06
C GLY A 338 -18.79 8.62 14.68
N ILE A 339 -18.05 8.24 13.63
CA ILE A 339 -18.60 8.11 12.27
C ILE A 339 -19.56 6.93 12.17
N ILE A 340 -19.20 5.76 12.70
CA ILE A 340 -20.08 4.57 12.65
C ILE A 340 -21.34 4.78 13.49
N GLU A 341 -21.22 5.36 14.70
CA GLU A 341 -22.37 5.66 15.55
C GLU A 341 -23.36 6.64 14.91
N ARG A 342 -22.84 7.65 14.20
CA ARG A 342 -23.66 8.68 13.56
C ARG A 342 -24.29 8.24 12.25
N TYR A 343 -23.54 7.55 11.40
CA TYR A 343 -23.93 7.31 10.01
C TYR A 343 -24.22 5.85 9.68
N ILE A 344 -23.70 4.91 10.46
CA ILE A 344 -23.83 3.46 10.20
C ILE A 344 -24.23 2.72 11.49
N PRO A 345 -25.33 3.11 12.16
CA PRO A 345 -25.67 2.61 13.50
C PRO A 345 -25.85 1.10 13.57
N ALA A 346 -26.26 0.46 12.47
CA ALA A 346 -26.36 -1.00 12.36
C ALA A 346 -25.03 -1.73 12.58
N GLN A 347 -23.90 -1.05 12.34
CA GLN A 347 -22.55 -1.61 12.49
C GLN A 347 -21.95 -1.37 13.89
N VAL A 348 -22.61 -0.61 14.77
CA VAL A 348 -22.11 -0.32 16.11
C VAL A 348 -21.97 -1.58 16.96
N ALA A 349 -23.01 -2.41 17.03
CA ALA A 349 -22.98 -3.61 17.86
C ALA A 349 -21.96 -4.66 17.35
N PRO A 350 -21.91 -5.01 16.04
CA PRO A 350 -20.87 -5.89 15.52
C PRO A 350 -19.45 -5.36 15.73
N MET A 351 -19.21 -4.07 15.48
CA MET A 351 -17.90 -3.45 15.70
C MET A 351 -17.49 -3.55 17.17
N ARG A 352 -18.36 -3.15 18.11
CA ARG A 352 -18.04 -3.15 19.54
C ARG A 352 -17.84 -4.55 20.11
N ALA A 353 -18.44 -5.57 19.52
CA ALA A 353 -18.27 -6.97 19.91
C ALA A 353 -16.98 -7.61 19.37
N ALA A 354 -16.27 -6.94 18.46
CA ALA A 354 -15.07 -7.49 17.84
C ALA A 354 -13.88 -7.54 18.82
N ARG A 355 -13.00 -8.52 18.64
CA ARG A 355 -11.86 -8.77 19.54
C ARG A 355 -10.90 -7.58 19.63
N GLN A 356 -10.71 -6.86 18.52
CA GLN A 356 -9.90 -5.63 18.45
C GLN A 356 -10.40 -4.57 19.43
N GLN A 357 -11.71 -4.40 19.56
CA GLN A 357 -12.34 -3.42 20.47
C GLN A 357 -12.14 -3.78 21.95
N HIS A 358 -11.78 -5.02 22.23
CA HIS A 358 -11.41 -5.53 23.55
C HIS A 358 -9.89 -5.68 23.74
N TRP A 359 -9.06 -5.05 22.90
CA TRP A 359 -7.59 -5.12 22.96
C TRP A 359 -7.01 -6.53 22.89
N ALA A 360 -7.74 -7.46 22.27
CA ALA A 360 -7.31 -8.86 22.18
C ALA A 360 -6.40 -9.14 20.97
N VAL A 361 -6.20 -8.17 20.07
CA VAL A 361 -5.26 -8.30 18.93
C VAL A 361 -3.87 -7.86 19.40
N ASP A 362 -2.93 -8.80 19.43
CA ASP A 362 -1.53 -8.53 19.75
C ASP A 362 -0.65 -8.82 18.53
N PHE A 363 0.02 -7.78 18.05
CA PHE A 363 0.92 -7.87 16.89
C PHE A 363 2.36 -8.21 17.25
N ASP A 364 2.73 -8.21 18.54
CA ASP A 364 4.11 -8.50 18.94
C ASP A 364 4.50 -9.89 18.45
N TYR A 365 3.75 -10.93 18.82
CA TYR A 365 3.99 -12.31 18.37
C TYR A 365 3.89 -12.49 16.85
N VAL A 366 3.02 -11.74 16.20
CA VAL A 366 2.91 -11.74 14.72
C VAL A 366 4.20 -11.22 14.10
N ASN A 367 4.76 -10.16 14.68
CA ASN A 367 5.97 -9.49 14.19
C ASN A 367 7.27 -10.24 14.48
N TRP A 368 7.29 -11.18 15.44
CA TRP A 368 8.40 -12.12 15.61
C TRP A 368 8.69 -12.93 14.33
N LEU A 369 7.65 -13.21 13.53
CA LEU A 369 7.80 -13.86 12.23
C LEU A 369 7.82 -12.85 11.08
N HIS A 370 6.87 -11.91 11.05
CA HIS A 370 6.66 -11.05 9.89
C HIS A 370 7.82 -10.11 9.61
N VAL A 371 8.42 -9.50 10.65
CA VAL A 371 9.51 -8.53 10.48
C VAL A 371 10.76 -9.21 9.94
N PRO A 372 11.28 -10.31 10.52
CA PRO A 372 12.42 -11.03 9.94
C PRO A 372 12.17 -11.52 8.52
N VAL A 373 10.98 -12.06 8.23
CA VAL A 373 10.62 -12.53 6.88
C VAL A 373 10.61 -11.38 5.89
N ALA A 374 10.03 -10.23 6.25
CA ALA A 374 10.00 -9.03 5.42
C ALA A 374 11.42 -8.55 5.10
N LEU A 375 12.26 -8.33 6.12
CA LEU A 375 13.63 -7.84 5.95
C LEU A 375 14.50 -8.83 5.15
N ALA A 376 14.41 -10.13 5.45
CA ALA A 376 15.12 -11.17 4.71
C ALA A 376 14.67 -11.23 3.24
N SER A 377 13.36 -11.09 2.97
CA SER A 377 12.82 -11.06 1.62
C SER A 377 13.28 -9.84 0.83
N MET A 378 13.30 -8.67 1.46
CA MET A 378 13.82 -7.43 0.84
C MET A 378 15.31 -7.55 0.51
N LEU A 379 16.12 -8.12 1.41
CA LEU A 379 17.53 -8.39 1.16
C LEU A 379 17.73 -9.43 0.04
N ALA A 380 16.96 -10.52 0.07
CA ALA A 380 16.99 -11.55 -0.96
C ALA A 380 16.60 -11.01 -2.34
N LEU A 381 15.67 -10.04 -2.40
CA LEU A 381 15.31 -9.36 -3.64
C LEU A 381 16.50 -8.62 -4.26
N VAL A 382 17.28 -7.90 -3.45
CA VAL A 382 18.51 -7.23 -3.89
C VAL A 382 19.56 -8.25 -4.32
N ALA A 383 19.71 -9.36 -3.59
CA ALA A 383 20.62 -10.45 -3.95
C ALA A 383 20.24 -11.11 -5.29
N LEU A 384 18.94 -11.30 -5.56
CA LEU A 384 18.44 -11.81 -6.84
C LEU A 384 18.81 -10.88 -7.99
N LEU A 385 18.67 -9.56 -7.80
CA LEU A 385 19.07 -8.57 -8.80
C LEU A 385 20.60 -8.54 -9.01
N GLY A 386 21.38 -8.58 -7.93
CA GLY A 386 22.84 -8.67 -8.01
C GLY A 386 23.31 -9.90 -8.77
N ARG A 387 22.70 -11.06 -8.50
CA ARG A 387 22.95 -12.31 -9.23
C ARG A 387 22.54 -12.22 -10.70
N ALA A 388 21.41 -11.60 -11.01
CA ALA A 388 20.94 -11.42 -12.38
C ALA A 388 21.89 -10.51 -13.18
N LEU A 389 22.37 -9.43 -12.57
CA LEU A 389 23.36 -8.52 -13.13
C LEU A 389 24.71 -9.22 -13.37
N ALA A 390 25.21 -9.95 -12.37
CA ALA A 390 26.47 -10.72 -12.48
C ALA A 390 26.42 -11.75 -13.62
N ASN A 391 25.26 -12.41 -13.80
CA ASN A 391 25.07 -13.42 -14.85
C ASN A 391 24.60 -12.81 -16.19
N ARG A 392 24.40 -11.49 -16.27
CA ARG A 392 23.84 -10.79 -17.45
C ARG A 392 22.52 -11.40 -17.96
N ARG A 393 21.71 -11.93 -17.04
CA ARG A 393 20.40 -12.52 -17.35
C ARG A 393 19.28 -11.56 -16.95
N LEU A 394 18.52 -11.13 -17.94
CA LEU A 394 17.35 -10.25 -17.75
C LEU A 394 16.11 -10.95 -18.28
N ASP A 395 15.53 -11.81 -17.44
CA ASP A 395 14.22 -12.41 -17.68
C ASP A 395 13.10 -11.62 -17.00
N GLU A 396 11.85 -12.02 -17.24
CA GLU A 396 10.70 -11.29 -16.73
C GLU A 396 10.55 -11.36 -15.22
N LEU A 397 11.03 -12.43 -14.57
CA LEU A 397 11.08 -12.51 -13.10
C LEU A 397 12.08 -11.49 -12.54
N THR A 398 13.22 -11.31 -13.22
CA THR A 398 14.19 -10.26 -12.89
C THR A 398 13.59 -8.87 -13.08
N LEU A 399 12.81 -8.64 -14.14
CA LEU A 399 12.09 -7.37 -14.35
C LEU A 399 11.06 -7.12 -13.24
N LEU A 400 10.34 -8.15 -12.81
CA LEU A 400 9.43 -8.04 -11.67
C LEU A 400 10.20 -7.69 -10.39
N ALA A 401 11.32 -8.38 -10.13
CA ALA A 401 12.17 -8.08 -8.98
C ALA A 401 12.69 -6.63 -8.98
N ALA A 402 13.09 -6.13 -10.15
CA ALA A 402 13.52 -4.74 -10.32
C ALA A 402 12.36 -3.76 -10.08
N THR A 403 11.17 -4.07 -10.62
CA THR A 403 9.96 -3.26 -10.42
C THR A 403 9.59 -3.18 -8.94
N VAL A 404 9.59 -4.30 -8.23
CA VAL A 404 9.27 -4.36 -6.78
C VAL A 404 10.34 -3.64 -5.95
N THR A 405 11.62 -3.77 -6.31
CA THR A 405 12.71 -3.05 -5.62
C THR A 405 12.56 -1.53 -5.78
N LEU A 406 12.32 -1.06 -7.02
CA LEU A 406 12.07 0.36 -7.27
C LEU A 406 10.81 0.85 -6.56
N ALA A 407 9.76 0.01 -6.49
CA ALA A 407 8.53 0.35 -5.79
C ALA A 407 8.74 0.45 -4.27
N LEU A 408 9.52 -0.45 -3.67
CA LEU A 408 9.90 -0.40 -2.26
C LEU A 408 10.69 0.88 -1.93
N LEU A 409 11.69 1.21 -2.75
CA LEU A 409 12.49 2.42 -2.57
C LEU A 409 11.64 3.69 -2.77
N GLY A 410 10.82 3.72 -3.82
CA GLY A 410 9.92 4.83 -4.10
C GLY A 410 8.88 5.03 -3.00
N ASN A 411 8.28 3.95 -2.50
CA ASN A 411 7.33 4.00 -1.39
C ASN A 411 8.02 4.48 -0.11
N ALA A 412 9.19 3.93 0.21
CA ALA A 412 9.96 4.34 1.38
C ALA A 412 10.32 5.83 1.31
N PHE A 413 10.78 6.31 0.15
CA PHE A 413 11.12 7.71 -0.06
C PHE A 413 9.88 8.61 0.07
N ILE A 414 8.82 8.35 -0.70
CA ILE A 414 7.62 9.21 -0.74
C ILE A 414 6.96 9.27 0.65
N CYS A 415 6.76 8.13 1.31
CA CYS A 415 6.13 8.10 2.61
C CYS A 415 7.00 8.75 3.70
N ALA A 416 8.30 8.44 3.74
CA ALA A 416 9.16 8.93 4.81
C ALA A 416 9.54 10.41 4.65
N ALA A 417 9.68 10.88 3.41
CA ALA A 417 10.02 12.28 3.12
C ALA A 417 8.82 13.23 3.29
N ILE A 418 7.58 12.73 3.11
CA ILE A 418 6.38 13.56 3.21
C ILE A 418 5.71 13.42 4.58
N SER A 419 5.53 12.19 5.09
CA SER A 419 4.83 11.91 6.34
C SER A 419 5.78 11.59 7.47
N GLY A 420 6.64 10.58 7.27
CA GLY A 420 7.52 10.04 8.29
C GLY A 420 7.66 8.52 8.17
N PRO A 421 8.70 7.92 8.76
CA PRO A 421 8.84 6.47 8.83
C PRO A 421 7.73 5.84 9.69
N HIS A 422 6.96 4.92 9.11
CA HIS A 422 5.88 4.20 9.78
C HIS A 422 5.86 2.74 9.32
N ASP A 423 5.64 1.81 10.25
CA ASP A 423 5.65 0.38 10.00
C ASP A 423 4.64 -0.05 8.93
N ARG A 424 3.45 0.55 8.91
CA ARG A 424 2.41 0.24 7.91
C ARG A 424 2.88 0.50 6.48
N TYR A 425 3.72 1.52 6.27
CA TYR A 425 4.20 1.89 4.93
C TYR A 425 5.19 0.85 4.39
N GLY A 426 5.99 0.22 5.23
CA GLY A 426 6.83 -0.90 4.83
C GLY A 426 6.04 -2.20 4.71
N ALA A 427 5.19 -2.50 5.68
CA ALA A 427 4.40 -3.75 5.73
C ALA A 427 3.50 -3.93 4.49
N ARG A 428 2.90 -2.85 3.98
CA ARG A 428 2.05 -2.88 2.78
C ARG A 428 2.78 -3.24 1.48
N MET A 429 4.12 -3.18 1.49
CA MET A 429 4.99 -3.42 0.34
C MET A 429 5.84 -4.68 0.50
N ALA A 430 6.32 -4.98 1.71
CA ALA A 430 7.32 -6.02 1.94
C ALA A 430 6.86 -7.43 1.52
N TRP A 431 5.57 -7.73 1.67
CA TRP A 431 5.01 -9.02 1.25
C TRP A 431 5.16 -9.28 -0.26
N VAL A 432 5.23 -8.22 -1.08
CA VAL A 432 5.47 -8.35 -2.53
C VAL A 432 6.88 -8.84 -2.80
N ALA A 433 7.87 -8.42 -1.99
CA ALA A 433 9.22 -8.96 -2.06
C ALA A 433 9.23 -10.46 -1.70
N THR A 434 8.52 -10.85 -0.64
CA THR A 434 8.35 -12.27 -0.26
C THR A 434 7.74 -13.07 -1.41
N PHE A 435 6.72 -12.54 -2.08
CA PHE A 435 6.11 -13.20 -3.23
C PHE A 435 7.11 -13.44 -4.37
N VAL A 436 7.91 -12.43 -4.73
CA VAL A 436 8.93 -12.56 -5.78
C VAL A 436 10.02 -13.55 -5.40
N VAL A 437 10.50 -13.51 -4.15
CA VAL A 437 11.51 -14.44 -3.63
C VAL A 437 10.99 -15.87 -3.64
N LEU A 438 9.76 -16.10 -3.20
CA LEU A 438 9.12 -17.42 -3.26
C LEU A 438 9.03 -17.93 -4.71
N MET A 439 8.62 -17.09 -5.67
CA MET A 439 8.63 -17.48 -7.09
C MET A 439 10.01 -17.88 -7.59
N ALA A 440 11.05 -17.13 -7.20
CA ALA A 440 12.44 -17.44 -7.57
C ALA A 440 12.91 -18.77 -6.96
N LEU A 441 12.59 -19.03 -5.68
CA LEU A 441 12.92 -20.28 -5.01
C LEU A 441 12.20 -21.47 -5.66
N PHE A 442 10.88 -21.37 -5.89
CA PHE A 442 10.12 -22.45 -6.54
C PHE A 442 10.55 -22.73 -7.97
N ARG A 443 11.06 -21.73 -8.69
CA ARG A 443 11.67 -21.94 -10.00
C ARG A 443 13.01 -22.66 -9.88
N ALA A 444 13.87 -22.24 -8.94
CA ALA A 444 15.17 -22.86 -8.73
C ALA A 444 15.08 -24.34 -8.30
N PHE A 445 14.16 -24.67 -7.39
CA PHE A 445 13.98 -26.04 -6.89
C PHE A 445 13.01 -26.89 -7.73
N GLY A 446 12.15 -26.25 -8.54
CA GLY A 446 11.16 -26.95 -9.37
C GLY A 446 11.69 -27.44 -10.72
N ASP A 447 12.87 -26.96 -11.13
CA ASP A 447 13.53 -27.31 -12.40
C ASP A 447 14.55 -28.46 -12.27
N GLU A 448 14.58 -29.20 -11.14
CA GLU A 448 15.38 -30.44 -11.10
C GLU A 448 14.88 -31.42 -12.18
N PRO A 449 15.76 -31.88 -13.09
CA PRO A 449 15.36 -32.86 -14.09
C PRO A 449 14.94 -34.10 -13.32
N LYS A 450 13.67 -34.50 -13.46
CA LYS A 450 13.25 -35.86 -13.11
C LYS A 450 14.17 -36.80 -13.88
N ALA A 451 15.16 -37.34 -13.18
CA ALA A 451 15.99 -38.41 -13.69
C ALA A 451 15.04 -39.51 -14.20
N ARG A 452 15.24 -39.87 -15.46
CA ARG A 452 14.42 -40.82 -16.21
C ARG A 452 14.34 -42.17 -15.54
#